data_AF-A0A0F9HHU0-F1
#
_entry.id   AF-A0A0F9HHU0-F1
#
_cell.length_a   1.000
_cell.length_b   1.000
_cell.length_c   1.000
_cell.angle_alpha   90.00
_cell.angle_beta   90.00
_cell.angle_gamma   90.00
#
_symmetry.space_group_name_H-M   'P 1'
#
loop_
_entity.id
_entity.type
_entity.pdbx_description
1 polymer ?
#
loop_
_entity_poly.entity_id
_entity_poly.type
_entity_poly.pdbx_seq_one_letter_code
_entity_poly.pdbx_strand_id
1 'polypeptide(L)'
;MKTIAFLAMAIVFWASSVLARPFLISDPQTGAEEYVVTIDGVESVSPAQDHGNGTVRLYHDLAGISDGLHNVEVKAQNVWGDSLPTPFVFTKTLPGGPTGIGLEK
;
A
#
# COMPACT_ATOMS: atom_id res chain seq x y z
N MET A 1 -39.76 17.40 6.42
CA MET A 1 -39.01 16.91 7.61
C MET A 1 -38.53 15.45 7.48
N LYS A 2 -39.24 14.53 6.79
CA LYS A 2 -38.81 13.12 6.62
C LYS A 2 -37.61 12.90 5.66
N THR A 3 -37.36 13.81 4.73
CA THR A 3 -36.26 13.71 3.74
C THR A 3 -34.89 14.09 4.30
N ILE A 4 -34.82 14.94 5.32
CA ILE A 4 -33.55 15.36 5.94
C ILE A 4 -32.96 14.21 6.80
N ALA A 5 -33.82 13.38 7.40
CA ALA A 5 -33.38 12.22 8.18
C ALA A 5 -32.74 11.12 7.31
N PHE A 6 -33.18 10.95 6.06
CA PHE A 6 -32.58 9.98 5.12
C PHE A 6 -31.19 10.42 4.63
N LEU A 7 -30.97 11.73 4.48
CA LEU A 7 -29.66 12.26 4.05
C LEU A 7 -28.60 12.13 5.15
N ALA A 8 -28.98 12.28 6.43
CA ALA A 8 -28.07 12.08 7.55
C ALA A 8 -27.65 10.61 7.73
N MET A 9 -28.54 9.64 7.43
CA MET A 9 -28.24 8.21 7.53
C MET A 9 -27.22 7.75 6.48
N ALA A 10 -27.21 8.36 5.29
CA ALA A 10 -26.28 8.02 4.22
C ALA A 10 -24.84 8.49 4.49
N ILE A 11 -24.66 9.55 5.28
CA ILE A 11 -23.33 10.14 5.59
C ILE A 11 -22.57 9.28 6.62
N VAL A 12 -23.26 8.51 7.46
CA VAL A 12 -22.63 7.66 8.50
C VAL A 12 -22.03 6.37 7.92
N PHE A 13 -22.43 5.96 6.70
CA PHE A 13 -21.89 4.77 6.03
C PHE A 13 -20.56 5.00 5.28
N TRP A 14 -20.01 6.21 5.33
CA TRP A 14 -18.65 6.53 4.89
C TRP A 14 -17.63 6.39 6.04
N ALA A 15 -17.81 5.40 6.91
CA ALA A 15 -16.74 4.93 7.75
C ALA A 15 -15.71 4.24 6.86
N SER A 16 -14.77 5.01 6.31
CA SER A 16 -13.57 4.45 5.70
C SER A 16 -12.87 3.65 6.78
N SER A 17 -12.86 2.33 6.60
CA SER A 17 -12.09 1.44 7.43
C SER A 17 -10.62 1.71 7.14
N VAL A 18 -10.04 2.65 7.90
CA VAL A 18 -8.59 2.81 8.05
C VAL A 18 -8.09 1.58 8.80
N LEU A 19 -8.10 0.44 8.10
CA LEU A 19 -7.37 -0.74 8.52
C LEU A 19 -5.89 -0.42 8.29
N ALA A 20 -5.03 -0.86 9.19
CA ALA A 20 -3.61 -0.86 8.96
C ALA A 20 -3.33 -1.66 7.69
N ARG A 21 -3.02 -0.97 6.60
CA ARG A 21 -2.65 -1.57 5.32
C ARG A 21 -1.13 -1.63 5.23
N PRO A 22 -0.53 -2.78 4.84
CA PRO A 22 0.89 -2.84 4.56
C PRO A 22 1.19 -2.10 3.26
N PHE A 23 2.29 -1.35 3.23
CA PHE A 23 2.73 -0.62 2.04
C PHE A 23 4.17 -0.99 1.70
N LEU A 24 4.43 -1.19 0.41
CA LEU A 24 5.77 -1.16 -0.15
C LEU A 24 6.16 0.29 -0.39
N ILE A 25 7.30 0.70 0.14
CA ILE A 25 7.80 2.08 0.07
C ILE A 25 9.22 2.11 -0.48
N SER A 26 9.60 3.25 -1.07
CA SER A 26 10.97 3.57 -1.43
C SER A 26 11.49 4.71 -0.57
N ASP A 27 12.81 4.92 -0.60
CA ASP A 27 13.38 6.20 -0.16
C ASP A 27 12.86 7.33 -1.06
N PRO A 28 12.78 8.58 -0.54
CA PRO A 28 12.37 9.73 -1.33
C PRO A 28 13.37 10.05 -2.45
N GLN A 29 12.86 10.39 -3.63
CA GLN A 29 13.65 10.75 -4.81
C GLN A 29 12.99 11.85 -5.64
N THR A 30 13.73 12.43 -6.59
CA THR A 30 13.24 13.49 -7.49
C THR A 30 12.99 12.94 -8.89
N GLY A 31 12.03 13.54 -9.60
CA GLY A 31 11.84 13.31 -11.03
C GLY A 31 11.08 12.02 -11.40
N ALA A 32 10.54 11.28 -10.43
CA ALA A 32 9.59 10.21 -10.68
C ALA A 32 8.16 10.76 -10.69
N GLU A 33 7.32 10.29 -11.61
CA GLU A 33 5.89 10.63 -11.70
C GLU A 33 5.02 9.44 -11.32
N GLU A 34 5.50 8.23 -11.60
CA GLU A 34 4.88 6.97 -11.21
C GLU A 34 5.93 5.87 -10.99
N TYR A 35 5.45 4.72 -10.50
CA TYR A 35 6.26 3.55 -10.23
C TYR A 35 5.57 2.31 -10.81
N VAL A 36 6.30 1.56 -11.62
CA VAL A 36 5.88 0.24 -12.10
C VAL A 36 6.34 -0.78 -11.08
N VAL A 37 5.40 -1.51 -10.49
CA VAL A 37 5.63 -2.53 -9.45
C VAL A 37 5.20 -3.88 -10.01
N THR A 38 6.15 -4.80 -10.14
CA THR A 38 5.90 -6.17 -10.56
C THR A 38 6.05 -7.09 -9.36
N ILE A 39 4.97 -7.75 -8.94
CA ILE A 39 4.96 -8.73 -7.84
C ILE A 39 4.65 -10.10 -8.42
N ASP A 40 5.57 -11.05 -8.30
CA ASP A 40 5.46 -12.42 -8.84
C ASP A 40 5.06 -12.47 -10.32
N GLY A 41 5.58 -11.52 -11.11
CA GLY A 41 5.31 -11.40 -12.54
C GLY A 41 4.01 -10.65 -12.89
N VAL A 42 3.24 -10.19 -11.89
CA VAL A 42 2.06 -9.35 -12.10
C VAL A 42 2.43 -7.89 -11.95
N GLU A 43 2.25 -7.13 -13.01
CA GLU A 43 2.56 -5.70 -13.05
C GLU A 43 1.39 -4.84 -12.57
N SER A 44 1.72 -3.75 -11.87
CA SER A 44 0.80 -2.70 -11.45
C SER A 44 1.52 -1.35 -11.44
N VAL A 45 0.77 -0.27 -11.64
CA VAL A 45 1.32 1.09 -11.64
C VAL A 45 0.83 1.83 -10.40
N SER A 46 1.76 2.49 -9.71
CA SER A 46 1.49 3.33 -8.55
C SER A 46 1.88 4.77 -8.85
N PRO A 47 0.95 5.74 -8.72
CA PRO A 47 1.31 7.15 -8.80
C PRO A 47 2.38 7.50 -7.75
N ALA A 48 3.30 8.39 -8.09
CA ALA A 48 4.28 8.86 -7.14
C ALA A 48 3.59 9.63 -6.00
N GLN A 49 3.86 9.23 -4.75
CA GLN A 49 3.33 9.92 -3.59
C GLN A 49 4.24 11.09 -3.24
N ASP A 50 3.69 12.30 -3.13
CA ASP A 50 4.42 13.44 -2.59
C ASP A 50 4.90 13.13 -1.16
N HIS A 51 6.21 13.27 -0.95
CA HIS A 51 6.86 13.10 0.35
C HIS A 51 7.30 14.44 0.95
N GLY A 52 7.07 15.54 0.24
CA GLY A 52 7.47 16.89 0.62
C GLY A 52 8.87 17.26 0.12
N ASN A 53 9.21 18.55 0.26
CA ASN A 53 10.49 19.12 -0.14
C ASN A 53 10.88 18.83 -1.61
N GLY A 54 9.89 18.72 -2.51
CA GLY A 54 10.10 18.41 -3.93
C GLY A 54 10.51 16.96 -4.21
N THR A 55 10.37 16.08 -3.22
CA THR A 55 10.65 14.65 -3.36
C THR A 55 9.37 13.84 -3.35
N VAL A 56 9.38 12.74 -4.09
CA VAL A 56 8.31 11.76 -4.14
C VAL A 56 8.84 10.40 -3.70
N ARG A 57 7.94 9.47 -3.39
CA ARG A 57 8.28 8.09 -3.08
C ARG A 57 7.28 7.11 -3.67
N LEU A 58 7.69 5.85 -3.78
CA LEU A 58 6.76 4.74 -3.93
C LEU A 58 5.91 4.62 -2.65
N TYR A 59 4.62 4.41 -2.83
CA TYR A 59 3.70 4.07 -1.75
C TYR A 59 2.62 3.12 -2.28
N HIS A 60 2.99 1.85 -2.45
CA HIS A 60 2.14 0.84 -3.09
C HIS A 60 1.42 -0.01 -2.04
N ASP A 61 0.10 -0.12 -2.16
CA ASP A 61 -0.75 -0.87 -1.25
C ASP A 61 -0.59 -2.39 -1.46
N LEU A 62 -0.17 -3.09 -0.42
CA LEU A 62 -0.01 -4.55 -0.43
C LEU A 62 -1.25 -5.27 0.15
N ALA A 63 -2.36 -4.57 0.36
CA ALA A 63 -3.61 -5.19 0.74
C ALA A 63 -4.03 -6.25 -0.29
N GLY A 64 -4.38 -7.44 0.20
CA GLY A 64 -4.84 -8.55 -0.65
C GLY A 64 -3.74 -9.45 -1.20
N ILE A 65 -2.46 -9.13 -0.99
CA ILE A 65 -1.35 -10.07 -1.28
C ILE A 65 -1.53 -11.35 -0.46
N SER A 66 -1.34 -12.52 -1.05
CA SER A 66 -1.45 -13.82 -0.37
C SER A 66 -0.33 -14.03 0.64
N ASP A 67 -0.48 -14.97 1.58
CA ASP A 67 0.65 -15.40 2.40
C ASP A 67 1.68 -16.12 1.54
N GLY A 68 2.97 -15.93 1.83
CA GLY A 68 4.07 -16.55 1.08
C GLY A 68 5.26 -15.64 0.81
N LEU A 69 6.22 -16.18 0.06
CA LEU A 69 7.38 -15.46 -0.47
C LEU A 69 6.97 -14.70 -1.74
N HIS A 70 7.34 -13.43 -1.81
CA HIS A 70 7.05 -12.56 -2.96
C HIS A 70 8.34 -11.98 -3.54
N ASN A 71 8.49 -12.11 -4.85
CA ASN A 71 9.55 -11.44 -5.61
C ASN A 71 8.99 -10.16 -6.21
N VAL A 72 9.69 -9.06 -5.97
CA VAL A 72 9.27 -7.73 -6.41
C VAL A 72 10.35 -7.11 -7.29
N GLU A 73 9.93 -6.47 -8.38
CA GLU A 73 10.74 -5.52 -9.12
C GLU A 73 10.02 -4.17 -9.17
N VAL A 74 10.76 -3.09 -8.92
CA VAL A 74 10.22 -1.72 -9.00
C VAL A 74 11.05 -0.89 -9.98
N LYS A 75 10.36 -0.15 -10.84
CA LYS A 75 10.94 0.91 -11.68
C LYS A 75 10.27 2.23 -11.36
N ALA A 76 11.04 3.31 -11.32
CA ALA A 76 10.49 4.66 -11.35
C ALA A 76 10.31 5.10 -12.80
N GLN A 77 9.23 5.81 -13.09
CA GLN A 77 8.87 6.23 -14.44
C GLN A 77 8.50 7.72 -14.47
N ASN A 78 8.82 8.38 -15.57
CA ASN A 78 8.38 9.72 -15.92
C ASN A 78 8.20 9.83 -17.44
N VAL A 79 7.83 11.02 -17.94
CA VAL A 79 7.67 11.27 -19.38
C VAL A 79 8.89 10.94 -20.26
N TRP A 80 10.10 10.82 -19.69
CA TRP A 80 11.32 10.52 -20.43
C TRP A 80 11.71 9.03 -20.42
N GLY A 81 11.04 8.21 -19.61
CA GLY A 81 11.21 6.74 -19.58
C GLY A 81 11.32 6.16 -18.18
N ASP A 82 11.86 4.93 -18.14
CA ASP A 82 11.94 4.11 -16.92
C ASP A 82 13.36 4.07 -16.35
N SER A 83 13.46 3.97 -15.03
CA SER A 83 14.70 3.59 -14.36
C SER A 83 15.05 2.12 -14.60
N LEU A 84 16.26 1.72 -14.21
CA LEU A 84 16.59 0.30 -14.05
C LEU A 84 15.67 -0.33 -12.98
N PRO A 85 15.28 -1.62 -13.14
CA PRO A 85 14.50 -2.32 -12.13
C PRO A 85 15.33 -2.55 -10.87
N THR A 86 14.71 -2.30 -9.72
CA THR A 86 15.28 -2.59 -8.40
C THR A 86 14.60 -3.84 -7.81
N PRO A 87 15.32 -4.94 -7.58
CA PRO A 87 14.75 -6.15 -7.02
C PRO A 87 14.59 -6.03 -5.50
N PHE A 88 13.50 -6.59 -4.99
CA PHE A 88 13.23 -6.73 -3.56
C PHE A 88 12.48 -8.03 -3.29
N VAL A 89 12.67 -8.63 -2.12
CA VAL A 89 12.01 -9.87 -1.73
C VAL A 89 11.49 -9.71 -0.30
N PHE A 90 10.25 -10.12 -0.08
CA PHE A 90 9.67 -10.19 1.26
C PHE A 90 8.82 -11.45 1.42
N THR A 91 8.62 -11.85 2.67
CA THR A 91 7.70 -12.94 3.02
C THR A 91 6.55 -12.37 3.82
N LYS A 92 5.32 -12.57 3.34
CA LYS A 92 4.12 -12.34 4.13
C LYS A 92 3.82 -13.58 4.96
N THR A 93 3.67 -13.39 6.27
CA THR A 93 3.28 -14.45 7.20
C THR A 93 2.31 -13.87 8.22
N LEU A 94 1.12 -14.45 8.34
CA LEU A 94 0.19 -14.10 9.40
C LEU A 94 0.68 -14.63 10.75
N PRO A 95 0.55 -13.85 11.84
CA PRO A 95 0.87 -14.34 13.17
C PRO A 95 -0.09 -15.48 13.56
N GLY A 96 0.44 -16.44 14.31
CA GLY A 96 -0.40 -17.46 14.96
C GLY A 96 -1.32 -16.83 16.00
N GLY A 97 -2.43 -17.52 16.30
CA GLY A 97 -3.31 -17.13 17.40
C GLY A 97 -2.59 -17.20 18.76
N PRO A 98 -2.98 -16.37 19.74
CA PRO A 98 -2.43 -16.45 21.09
C PRO A 98 -2.72 -17.82 21.72
N THR A 99 -1.75 -18.35 22.46
CA THR A 99 -1.86 -19.62 23.20
C THR A 99 -1.61 -19.38 24.69
N GLY A 100 -2.13 -20.24 25.57
CA GLY A 100 -1.87 -20.17 27.02
C GLY A 100 -2.47 -18.94 27.72
N ILE A 101 -3.61 -18.42 27.24
CA ILE A 101 -4.27 -17.26 27.84
C ILE A 101 -4.75 -17.60 29.26
N GLY A 102 -4.32 -16.82 30.25
CA GLY A 102 -4.68 -16.97 31.66
C GLY A 102 -4.43 -15.67 32.45
N LEU A 103 -4.82 -15.68 33.73
CA LEU A 103 -4.57 -14.58 34.66
C LEU A 103 -3.39 -14.94 35.57
N GLU A 104 -2.47 -13.99 35.74
CA GLU A 104 -1.37 -14.06 36.72
C GLU A 104 -1.72 -13.18 37.94
N LYS A 105 -1.35 -13.61 39.15
CA LYS A 105 -1.66 -12.93 40.41
C LYS A 105 -0.52 -12.02 40.85
#